data_AF-A0A9J7KTA5-F1
#
_entry.id   AF-A0A9J7KTA5-F1
#
_cell.length_a   1.000
_cell.length_b   1.000
_cell.length_c   1.000
_cell.angle_alpha   90.00
_cell.angle_beta   90.00
_cell.angle_gamma   90.00
#
_symmetry.space_group_name_H-M   'P 1'
#
loop_
_entity.id
_entity.type
_entity.pdbx_description
1 polymer ?
#
loop_
_entity_poly.entity_id
_entity_poly.type
_entity_poly.pdbx_seq_one_letter_code
_entity_poly.pdbx_strand_id
1 'polypeptide(L)'
;MDDSCDAPAEDLPSPRLDSRDEHDAAPARGRAAAASADTTDAQKGASAGVMKFLGSIKGRSPRESPMDTGSGDEDFSFVYNMNHPRRGQAIIINNKDFEKHTGMNTRRGTDLDANNLYRIFSKLGFETKVFDNLPCRKILSVLQLAAREDHADVDCFACAILSHGEEGVIYGTDGHMEVTEITKPFRGDRCPGLVGKPKLFFLQACRGNEFDHGVDMPDALPEVQDELDAGNKATLPAEADFLLAYSTVPGYYSWRNPGRGSWYIQALCAVLEREGTELEIMQLLTRVNKLVAYDFHSNSDNPYMNRKKQIPCIMSMLTKDLFLSPKSQ
;
A
#
# COMPACT_ATOMS: atom_id res chain seq x y z
N MET A 1 -33.42 28.04 9.14
CA MET A 1 -33.03 28.09 7.72
C MET A 1 -31.88 27.13 7.62
N ASP A 2 -32.24 25.89 7.29
CA ASP A 2 -31.32 24.76 7.19
C ASP A 2 -30.52 24.92 5.89
N ASP A 3 -29.21 25.13 6.00
CA ASP A 3 -28.31 25.03 4.85
C ASP A 3 -27.85 23.58 4.74
N SER A 4 -28.72 22.73 4.20
CA SER A 4 -28.33 21.44 3.63
C SER A 4 -27.65 21.71 2.29
N CYS A 5 -26.34 21.92 2.30
CA CYS A 5 -25.53 21.80 1.09
C CYS A 5 -25.42 20.31 0.72
N ASP A 6 -26.46 19.79 0.08
CA ASP A 6 -26.34 18.58 -0.73
C ASP A 6 -25.36 18.90 -1.87
N ALA A 7 -24.13 18.43 -1.72
CA ALA A 7 -23.21 18.34 -2.84
C ALA A 7 -23.89 17.46 -3.91
N PRO A 8 -23.81 17.82 -5.21
CA PRO A 8 -24.40 16.99 -6.26
C PRO A 8 -23.81 15.58 -6.17
N ALA A 9 -24.67 14.57 -6.37
CA ALA A 9 -24.26 13.18 -6.47
C ALA A 9 -23.23 13.05 -7.60
N GLU A 10 -21.97 13.17 -7.22
CA GLU A 10 -20.80 12.89 -8.03
C GLU A 10 -20.97 11.53 -8.67
N ASP A 11 -20.85 11.44 -10.00
CA ASP A 11 -20.85 10.18 -10.74
C ASP A 11 -19.69 9.30 -10.22
N LEU A 12 -19.98 8.46 -9.23
CA LEU A 12 -18.98 7.65 -8.54
C LEU A 12 -18.56 6.54 -9.48
N PRO A 13 -17.24 6.29 -9.62
CA PRO A 13 -16.78 5.22 -10.48
C PRO A 13 -17.32 3.90 -9.94
N SER A 14 -17.85 3.06 -10.82
CA SER A 14 -18.23 1.71 -10.45
C SER A 14 -16.99 0.81 -10.46
N PRO A 15 -16.86 -0.12 -9.49
CA PRO A 15 -15.81 -1.11 -9.53
C PRO A 15 -15.98 -2.01 -10.77
N ARG A 16 -14.88 -2.59 -11.25
CA ARG A 16 -14.90 -3.60 -12.30
C ARG A 16 -15.86 -4.73 -11.92
N LEU A 17 -16.78 -5.08 -12.82
CA LEU A 17 -17.68 -6.23 -12.63
C LEU A 17 -16.90 -7.53 -12.70
N ASP A 18 -17.23 -8.45 -11.79
CA ASP A 18 -16.61 -9.77 -11.69
C ASP A 18 -17.05 -10.65 -12.88
N SER A 19 -16.18 -10.82 -13.87
CA SER A 19 -16.40 -11.80 -14.94
C SER A 19 -16.03 -13.20 -14.41
N ARG A 20 -16.91 -13.78 -13.58
CA ARG A 20 -16.71 -15.12 -13.00
C ARG A 20 -16.71 -16.28 -14.01
N ASP A 21 -16.89 -16.02 -15.32
CA ASP A 21 -17.23 -17.08 -16.28
C ASP A 21 -16.24 -17.32 -17.45
N GLU A 22 -14.99 -16.84 -17.43
CA GLU A 22 -14.09 -17.08 -18.58
C GLU A 22 -12.81 -17.90 -18.39
N HIS A 23 -12.35 -18.26 -17.18
CA HIS A 23 -11.05 -18.95 -17.06
C HIS A 23 -11.07 -20.23 -16.22
N ASP A 24 -11.74 -21.24 -16.77
CA ASP A 24 -11.38 -22.65 -16.56
C ASP A 24 -10.83 -23.23 -17.88
N ALA A 25 -9.74 -22.63 -18.38
CA ALA A 25 -8.98 -23.15 -19.50
C ALA A 25 -7.60 -23.57 -19.00
N ALA A 26 -7.39 -24.89 -18.92
CA ALA A 26 -6.09 -25.49 -18.63
C ALA A 26 -5.00 -24.92 -19.55
N PRO A 27 -3.75 -24.76 -19.07
CA PRO A 27 -2.69 -24.17 -19.87
C PRO A 27 -2.36 -25.10 -21.04
N ALA A 28 -2.68 -24.65 -22.26
CA ALA A 28 -2.22 -25.29 -23.48
C ALA A 28 -0.68 -25.27 -23.51
N ARG A 29 -0.08 -26.45 -23.66
CA ARG A 29 1.36 -26.62 -23.85
C ARG A 29 1.80 -25.92 -25.15
N GLY A 30 2.72 -24.95 -25.02
CA GLY A 30 3.72 -24.65 -26.04
C GLY A 30 3.61 -23.30 -26.76
N ARG A 31 4.40 -22.33 -26.32
CA ARG A 31 5.40 -21.57 -27.11
C ARG A 31 6.18 -20.68 -26.14
N ALA A 32 7.51 -20.67 -26.25
CA ALA A 32 8.35 -19.76 -25.47
C ALA A 32 7.89 -18.31 -25.74
N ALA A 33 7.41 -17.64 -24.70
CA ALA A 33 7.15 -16.21 -24.76
C ALA A 33 8.48 -15.52 -25.08
N ALA A 34 8.51 -14.71 -26.14
CA ALA A 34 9.66 -13.85 -26.40
C ALA A 34 9.92 -13.02 -25.14
N ALA A 35 11.16 -12.99 -24.66
CA ALA A 35 11.54 -12.26 -23.46
C ALA A 35 11.21 -10.76 -23.65
N SER A 36 10.12 -10.28 -23.06
CA SER A 36 9.80 -8.85 -23.02
C SER A 36 10.67 -8.19 -21.96
N ALA A 37 11.46 -7.20 -22.35
CA ALA A 37 12.35 -6.45 -21.46
C ALA A 37 11.59 -5.77 -20.32
N ASP A 38 12.23 -5.64 -19.15
CA ASP A 38 11.64 -4.95 -18.01
C ASP A 38 11.56 -3.44 -18.26
N THR A 39 10.53 -2.82 -17.70
CA THR A 39 10.25 -1.38 -17.79
C THR A 39 10.15 -0.79 -16.38
N THR A 40 10.40 0.51 -16.23
CA THR A 40 10.20 1.21 -14.95
C THR A 40 8.89 1.99 -14.94
N ASP A 41 8.36 2.26 -13.75
CA ASP A 41 7.19 3.10 -13.55
C ASP A 41 7.55 4.61 -13.49
N ALA A 42 8.66 5.10 -14.07
CA ALA A 42 8.95 6.56 -14.12
C ALA A 42 9.62 7.01 -15.43
N GLN A 43 9.46 8.28 -15.79
CA GLN A 43 10.10 8.93 -16.96
C GLN A 43 11.12 10.01 -16.54
N LYS A 44 12.09 10.32 -17.41
CA LYS A 44 13.11 11.35 -17.16
C LYS A 44 12.52 12.76 -17.30
N GLY A 45 12.52 13.52 -16.21
CA GLY A 45 12.14 14.94 -16.15
C GLY A 45 12.83 15.67 -14.99
N ALA A 46 13.12 16.97 -15.17
CA ALA A 46 14.15 17.76 -14.51
C ALA A 46 13.88 18.17 -13.04
N SER A 47 14.90 18.09 -12.20
CA SER A 47 14.88 18.56 -10.80
C SER A 47 15.10 20.07 -10.70
N ALA A 48 14.21 20.77 -10.00
CA ALA A 48 14.41 22.13 -9.51
C ALA A 48 14.28 22.12 -7.98
N GLY A 49 15.35 22.54 -7.30
CA GLY A 49 15.49 22.46 -5.85
C GLY A 49 14.62 23.44 -5.06
N VAL A 50 14.33 23.09 -3.81
CA VAL A 50 13.70 23.98 -2.84
C VAL A 50 14.49 23.95 -1.52
N MET A 51 14.81 25.15 -1.04
CA MET A 51 15.59 25.47 0.15
C MET A 51 14.83 25.21 1.46
N LYS A 52 15.59 24.83 2.49
CA LYS A 52 15.19 24.71 3.90
C LYS A 52 14.74 26.06 4.49
N PHE A 53 13.72 26.02 5.35
CA PHE A 53 13.50 27.03 6.38
C PHE A 53 13.10 26.35 7.69
N LEU A 54 13.93 26.49 8.73
CA LEU A 54 13.60 26.18 10.13
C LEU A 54 12.99 27.43 10.78
N GLY A 55 11.90 27.25 11.55
CA GLY A 55 11.30 28.27 12.39
C GLY A 55 10.74 27.64 13.68
N SER A 56 11.05 28.27 14.81
CA SER A 56 11.08 27.72 16.17
C SER A 56 9.71 27.63 16.88
N ILE A 57 9.58 26.65 17.78
CA ILE A 57 8.42 26.40 18.66
C ILE A 57 8.49 27.28 19.92
N LYS A 58 7.34 27.78 20.39
CA LYS A 58 7.18 28.24 21.79
C LYS A 58 5.97 27.58 22.44
N GLY A 59 6.22 26.90 23.55
CA GLY A 59 5.24 26.14 24.33
C GLY A 59 4.42 26.97 25.32
N ARG A 60 3.39 26.31 25.87
CA ARG A 60 2.69 26.66 27.11
C ARG A 60 2.27 25.37 27.82
N SER A 61 2.48 25.32 29.14
CA SER A 61 2.27 24.15 30.00
C SER A 61 0.81 24.05 30.52
N PRO A 62 0.43 22.91 31.13
CA PRO A 62 -0.95 22.46 31.25
C PRO A 62 -1.65 22.88 32.56
N ARG A 63 -2.98 22.79 32.58
CA ARG A 63 -3.81 22.82 33.79
C ARG A 63 -4.41 21.44 34.02
N GLU A 64 -4.12 20.85 35.17
CA GLU A 64 -4.61 19.54 35.62
C GLU A 64 -6.02 19.66 36.22
N SER A 65 -6.84 18.62 36.04
CA SER A 65 -8.06 18.37 36.79
C SER A 65 -8.19 16.84 36.97
N PRO A 66 -8.53 16.33 38.17
CA PRO A 66 -8.43 14.91 38.47
C PRO A 66 -9.67 14.15 38.00
N MET A 67 -9.49 13.01 37.34
CA MET A 67 -10.57 12.04 37.11
C MET A 67 -10.08 10.60 37.32
N ASP A 68 -10.61 10.07 38.42
CA ASP A 68 -11.39 8.84 38.54
C ASP A 68 -10.77 7.55 37.97
N THR A 69 -10.50 6.63 38.90
CA THR A 69 -9.98 5.29 38.67
C THR A 69 -11.14 4.34 38.38
N GLY A 70 -11.62 4.38 37.13
CA GLY A 70 -12.47 3.32 36.58
C GLY A 70 -11.62 2.12 36.19
N SER A 71 -11.90 0.98 36.81
CA SER A 71 -11.37 -0.35 36.47
C SER A 71 -11.74 -0.75 35.04
N GLY A 72 -10.80 -0.64 34.11
CA GLY A 72 -10.85 -1.34 32.83
C GLY A 72 -9.67 -2.29 32.79
N ASP A 73 -9.93 -3.59 32.69
CA ASP A 73 -8.91 -4.55 32.26
C ASP A 73 -8.44 -4.09 30.87
N GLU A 74 -7.31 -3.40 30.81
CA GLU A 74 -6.70 -3.01 29.55
C GLU A 74 -6.29 -4.29 28.83
N ASP A 75 -6.80 -4.51 27.62
CA ASP A 75 -6.43 -5.64 26.78
C ASP A 75 -4.97 -5.49 26.32
N PHE A 76 -4.05 -5.99 27.16
CA PHE A 76 -2.62 -6.12 26.92
C PHE A 76 -2.27 -7.12 25.80
N SER A 77 -3.24 -7.54 24.98
CA SER A 77 -2.97 -8.37 23.82
C SER A 77 -2.01 -7.67 22.85
N PHE A 78 -0.90 -8.33 22.55
CA PHE A 78 0.05 -7.96 21.51
C PHE A 78 -0.42 -8.38 20.11
N VAL A 79 -1.65 -8.89 19.95
CA VAL A 79 -2.20 -9.33 18.66
C VAL A 79 -3.49 -8.58 18.37
N TYR A 80 -3.68 -8.12 17.13
CA TYR A 80 -4.94 -7.49 16.71
C TYR A 80 -6.11 -8.48 16.78
N ASN A 81 -7.28 -8.00 17.20
CA ASN A 81 -8.51 -8.78 17.15
C ASN A 81 -9.00 -8.91 15.70
N MET A 82 -8.76 -10.09 15.11
CA MET A 82 -9.11 -10.43 13.73
C MET A 82 -10.33 -11.39 13.63
N ASN A 83 -11.18 -11.39 14.67
CA ASN A 83 -12.34 -12.27 14.83
C ASN A 83 -13.70 -11.57 14.65
N HIS A 84 -13.75 -10.37 14.08
CA HIS A 84 -15.02 -9.74 13.72
C HIS A 84 -15.73 -10.53 12.61
N PRO A 85 -17.03 -10.34 12.35
CA PRO A 85 -17.73 -11.09 11.30
C PRO A 85 -17.09 -11.00 9.91
N ARG A 86 -16.53 -9.85 9.55
CA ARG A 86 -15.94 -9.62 8.23
C ARG A 86 -14.46 -9.29 8.34
N ARG A 87 -13.67 -9.67 7.33
CA ARG A 87 -12.27 -9.19 7.26
C ARG A 87 -12.23 -7.68 7.07
N GLY A 88 -13.08 -7.18 6.19
CA GLY A 88 -13.13 -5.80 5.74
C GLY A 88 -12.85 -5.66 4.25
N GLN A 89 -12.77 -4.42 3.79
CA GLN A 89 -12.61 -4.14 2.36
C GLN A 89 -11.15 -4.14 1.92
N ALA A 90 -10.93 -4.62 0.70
CA ALA A 90 -9.69 -4.41 -0.04
C ALA A 90 -9.98 -3.61 -1.31
N ILE A 91 -9.45 -2.39 -1.42
CA ILE A 91 -9.61 -1.55 -2.61
C ILE A 91 -8.35 -1.60 -3.45
N ILE A 92 -8.48 -2.02 -4.71
CA ILE A 92 -7.39 -2.04 -5.69
C ILE A 92 -7.63 -0.92 -6.71
N ILE A 93 -6.70 0.02 -6.81
CA ILE A 93 -6.71 1.07 -7.83
C ILE A 93 -5.63 0.74 -8.85
N ASN A 94 -6.06 0.43 -10.07
CA ASN A 94 -5.21 0.01 -11.17
C ASN A 94 -5.16 1.09 -12.26
N ASN A 95 -4.15 1.96 -12.20
CA ASN A 95 -3.94 2.99 -13.19
C ASN A 95 -2.95 2.50 -14.24
N LYS A 96 -3.47 2.29 -15.44
CA LYS A 96 -2.76 1.75 -16.61
C LYS A 96 -2.49 2.81 -17.66
N ASP A 97 -3.51 3.59 -18.01
CA ASP A 97 -3.46 4.56 -19.10
C ASP A 97 -3.62 5.98 -18.53
N PHE A 98 -2.77 6.90 -18.99
CA PHE A 98 -2.65 8.24 -18.45
C PHE A 98 -2.88 9.28 -19.54
N GLU A 99 -3.39 10.44 -19.15
CA GLU A 99 -3.66 11.54 -20.06
C GLU A 99 -2.35 12.09 -20.63
N LYS A 100 -2.36 12.48 -21.91
CA LYS A 100 -1.14 12.84 -22.66
C LYS A 100 -0.34 13.98 -22.01
N HIS A 101 -1.01 14.93 -21.35
CA HIS A 101 -0.34 16.07 -20.72
C HIS A 101 0.47 15.69 -19.48
N THR A 102 0.19 14.53 -18.88
CA THR A 102 0.98 14.01 -17.74
C THR A 102 2.37 13.54 -18.18
N GLY A 103 2.56 13.29 -19.47
CA GLY A 103 3.78 12.68 -20.02
C GLY A 103 3.93 11.19 -19.71
N MET A 104 3.08 10.60 -18.86
CA MET A 104 3.22 9.23 -18.41
C MET A 104 2.89 8.20 -19.50
N ASN A 105 3.59 7.06 -19.49
CA ASN A 105 3.41 5.98 -20.45
C ASN A 105 2.33 4.98 -19.97
N THR A 106 1.77 4.18 -20.89
CA THR A 106 0.92 3.05 -20.50
C THR A 106 1.70 2.00 -19.69
N ARG A 107 1.17 1.61 -18.53
CA ARG A 107 1.77 0.63 -17.60
C ARG A 107 1.41 -0.82 -17.94
N ARG A 108 1.89 -1.32 -19.08
CA ARG A 108 1.63 -2.71 -19.52
C ARG A 108 2.01 -3.74 -18.44
N GLY A 109 1.15 -4.74 -18.21
CA GLY A 109 1.35 -5.74 -17.17
C GLY A 109 0.66 -5.43 -15.84
N THR A 110 0.21 -4.19 -15.60
CA THR A 110 -0.49 -3.81 -14.35
C THR A 110 -1.82 -4.56 -14.16
N ASP A 111 -2.49 -4.98 -15.23
CA ASP A 111 -3.72 -5.76 -15.12
C ASP A 111 -3.47 -7.16 -14.55
N LEU A 112 -2.31 -7.76 -14.84
CA LEU A 112 -1.90 -9.02 -14.22
C LEU A 112 -1.67 -8.84 -12.71
N ASP A 113 -1.02 -7.74 -12.32
CA ASP A 113 -0.82 -7.38 -10.92
C ASP A 113 -2.16 -7.18 -10.20
N ALA A 114 -3.08 -6.41 -10.79
CA ALA A 114 -4.41 -6.17 -10.23
C ALA A 114 -5.22 -7.46 -10.07
N ASN A 115 -5.19 -8.36 -11.06
CA ASN A 115 -5.90 -9.63 -11.00
C ASN A 115 -5.29 -10.58 -9.94
N ASN A 116 -3.96 -10.62 -9.82
CA ASN A 116 -3.29 -11.41 -8.79
C ASN A 116 -3.63 -10.91 -7.38
N LEU A 117 -3.64 -9.58 -7.17
CA LEU A 117 -4.05 -8.95 -5.92
C LEU A 117 -5.52 -9.23 -5.61
N TYR A 118 -6.41 -9.12 -6.61
CA TYR A 118 -7.83 -9.42 -6.44
C TYR A 118 -8.04 -10.85 -5.93
N ARG A 119 -7.38 -11.82 -6.57
CA ARG A 119 -7.46 -13.22 -6.18
C ARG A 119 -6.98 -13.44 -4.75
N ILE A 120 -5.80 -12.93 -4.39
CA ILE A 120 -5.21 -13.22 -3.07
C ILE A 120 -5.94 -12.49 -1.94
N PHE A 121 -6.36 -11.23 -2.12
CA PHE A 121 -7.16 -10.54 -1.10
C PHE A 121 -8.52 -11.21 -0.90
N SER A 122 -9.17 -11.62 -1.99
CA SER A 122 -10.41 -12.40 -1.90
C SER A 122 -10.21 -13.72 -1.14
N LYS A 123 -9.10 -14.43 -1.41
CA LYS A 123 -8.73 -15.67 -0.70
C LYS A 123 -8.48 -15.45 0.80
N LEU A 124 -7.93 -14.30 1.18
CA LEU A 124 -7.69 -13.89 2.57
C LEU A 124 -8.96 -13.34 3.27
N GLY A 125 -10.11 -13.38 2.58
CA GLY A 125 -11.43 -13.04 3.12
C GLY A 125 -11.84 -11.59 2.98
N PHE A 126 -11.09 -10.77 2.24
CA PHE A 126 -11.45 -9.37 1.99
C PHE A 126 -12.58 -9.25 0.96
N GLU A 127 -13.47 -8.28 1.18
CA GLU A 127 -14.40 -7.79 0.18
C GLU A 127 -13.64 -6.90 -0.82
N THR A 128 -13.19 -7.52 -1.91
CA THR A 128 -12.25 -6.86 -2.82
C THR A 128 -12.96 -6.12 -3.95
N LYS A 129 -12.62 -4.83 -4.15
CA LYS A 129 -13.14 -3.97 -5.23
C LYS A 129 -11.98 -3.48 -6.09
N VAL A 130 -12.09 -3.59 -7.41
CA VAL A 130 -11.06 -3.12 -8.36
C VAL A 130 -11.59 -1.91 -9.11
N PHE A 131 -10.81 -0.83 -9.20
CA PHE A 131 -11.12 0.35 -9.98
C PHE A 131 -9.98 0.62 -10.97
N ASP A 132 -10.34 0.83 -12.23
CA ASP A 132 -9.38 1.05 -13.31
C ASP A 132 -9.33 2.51 -13.73
N ASN A 133 -8.10 3.01 -13.98
CA ASN A 133 -7.85 4.30 -14.60
C ASN A 133 -8.63 5.45 -13.95
N LEU A 134 -8.43 5.66 -12.65
CA LEU A 134 -9.08 6.75 -11.93
C LEU A 134 -8.25 8.03 -11.96
N PRO A 135 -8.86 9.20 -12.27
CA PRO A 135 -8.24 10.50 -12.01
C PRO A 135 -8.13 10.75 -10.49
N CYS A 136 -7.21 11.64 -10.08
CA CYS A 136 -6.89 11.91 -8.67
C CYS A 136 -8.14 12.17 -7.83
N ARG A 137 -9.06 12.98 -8.34
CA ARG A 137 -10.29 13.31 -7.63
C ARG A 137 -11.18 12.09 -7.37
N LYS A 138 -11.27 11.16 -8.32
CA LYS A 138 -12.09 9.96 -8.18
C LYS A 138 -11.41 8.92 -7.28
N ILE A 139 -10.08 8.84 -7.26
CA ILE A 139 -9.33 8.08 -6.24
C ILE A 139 -9.75 8.55 -4.83
N LEU A 140 -9.69 9.88 -4.60
CA LEU A 140 -10.11 10.46 -3.33
C LEU A 140 -11.57 10.18 -3.00
N SER A 141 -12.48 10.32 -3.96
CA SER A 141 -13.91 10.02 -3.75
C SER A 141 -14.13 8.56 -3.31
N VAL A 142 -13.48 7.60 -3.95
CA VAL A 142 -13.58 6.17 -3.61
C VAL A 142 -13.07 5.91 -2.19
N LEU A 143 -11.90 6.44 -1.85
CA LEU A 143 -11.30 6.25 -0.53
C LEU A 143 -12.09 6.95 0.59
N GLN A 144 -12.62 8.14 0.32
CA GLN A 144 -13.49 8.84 1.25
C GLN A 144 -14.82 8.11 1.47
N LEU A 145 -15.38 7.50 0.42
CA LEU A 145 -16.58 6.68 0.56
C LEU A 145 -16.31 5.46 1.43
N ALA A 146 -15.21 4.74 1.15
CA ALA A 146 -14.79 3.59 1.94
C ALA A 146 -14.55 3.96 3.42
N ALA A 147 -13.89 5.09 3.69
CA ALA A 147 -13.65 5.58 5.05
C ALA A 147 -14.94 5.96 5.81
N ARG A 148 -16.04 6.26 5.10
CA ARG A 148 -17.35 6.61 5.68
C ARG A 148 -18.28 5.41 5.88
N GLU A 149 -17.91 4.23 5.39
CA GLU A 149 -18.68 3.02 5.65
C GLU A 149 -18.68 2.66 7.15
N ASP A 150 -19.64 1.83 7.57
CA ASP A 150 -19.63 1.29 8.92
C ASP A 150 -18.59 0.16 9.01
N HIS A 151 -17.58 0.39 9.85
CA HIS A 151 -16.46 -0.53 10.08
C HIS A 151 -16.57 -1.26 11.42
N ALA A 152 -17.72 -1.20 12.12
CA ALA A 152 -17.87 -1.85 13.42
C ALA A 152 -17.59 -3.36 13.37
N ASP A 153 -17.99 -4.04 12.29
CA ASP A 153 -17.96 -5.49 12.12
C ASP A 153 -16.79 -6.01 11.26
N VAL A 154 -15.83 -5.15 10.91
CA VAL A 154 -14.65 -5.54 10.12
C VAL A 154 -13.41 -5.68 11.00
N ASP A 155 -12.46 -6.52 10.59
CA ASP A 155 -11.17 -6.65 11.27
C ASP A 155 -10.20 -5.53 10.91
N CYS A 156 -10.09 -5.21 9.62
CA CYS A 156 -9.10 -4.29 9.09
C CYS A 156 -9.53 -3.69 7.74
N PHE A 157 -8.71 -2.77 7.21
CA PHE A 157 -8.86 -2.21 5.87
C PHE A 157 -7.59 -2.43 5.06
N ALA A 158 -7.73 -2.72 3.77
CA ALA A 158 -6.62 -2.80 2.83
C ALA A 158 -6.85 -1.93 1.59
N CYS A 159 -5.79 -1.30 1.09
CA CYS A 159 -5.77 -0.59 -0.18
C CYS A 159 -4.49 -0.90 -0.93
N ALA A 160 -4.60 -1.28 -2.20
CA ALA A 160 -3.47 -1.42 -3.11
C ALA A 160 -3.60 -0.41 -4.25
N ILE A 161 -2.53 0.35 -4.51
CA ILE A 161 -2.50 1.34 -5.60
C ILE A 161 -1.36 0.99 -6.54
N LEU A 162 -1.71 0.72 -7.80
CA LEU A 162 -0.79 0.38 -8.89
C LEU A 162 -0.78 1.56 -9.87
N SER A 163 0.27 2.39 -9.83
CA SER A 163 0.34 3.58 -10.69
C SER A 163 1.79 4.03 -10.94
N HIS A 164 1.93 5.12 -11.70
CA HIS A 164 3.14 5.94 -11.68
C HIS A 164 3.25 6.69 -10.36
N GLY A 165 4.46 7.09 -9.99
CA GLY A 165 4.72 7.86 -8.77
C GLY A 165 6.12 8.45 -8.76
N GLU A 166 6.32 9.35 -7.81
CA GLU A 166 7.60 9.97 -7.49
C GLU A 166 7.72 10.03 -5.96
N GLU A 167 8.74 10.70 -5.43
CA GLU A 167 8.89 10.82 -3.98
C GLU A 167 7.67 11.52 -3.37
N GLY A 168 6.93 10.80 -2.51
CA GLY A 168 5.78 11.33 -1.78
C GLY A 168 4.46 11.40 -2.56
N VAL A 169 4.46 11.15 -3.87
CA VAL A 169 3.28 11.33 -4.73
C VAL A 169 2.95 10.10 -5.58
N ILE A 170 1.66 9.91 -5.86
CA ILE A 170 1.12 8.86 -6.74
C ILE A 170 0.25 9.51 -7.81
N TYR A 171 0.33 8.99 -9.03
CA TYR A 171 -0.45 9.50 -10.16
C TYR A 171 -1.89 8.95 -10.20
N GLY A 172 -2.86 9.83 -10.36
CA GLY A 172 -4.12 9.55 -11.04
C GLY A 172 -3.91 9.58 -12.57
N THR A 173 -4.96 9.34 -13.35
CA THR A 173 -4.84 9.41 -14.82
C THR A 173 -4.56 10.83 -15.34
N ASP A 174 -4.94 11.85 -14.58
CA ASP A 174 -4.94 13.27 -14.94
C ASP A 174 -3.78 14.07 -14.32
N GLY A 175 -3.06 13.51 -13.35
CA GLY A 175 -2.02 14.20 -12.61
C GLY A 175 -1.52 13.37 -11.42
N HIS A 176 -1.00 14.03 -10.39
CA HIS A 176 -0.53 13.37 -9.17
C HIS A 176 -1.17 13.96 -7.92
N MET A 177 -1.08 13.20 -6.83
CA MET A 177 -1.57 13.57 -5.51
C MET A 177 -0.62 13.02 -4.45
N GLU A 178 -0.60 13.65 -3.29
CA GLU A 178 0.25 13.23 -2.18
C GLU A 178 -0.26 11.92 -1.57
N VAL A 179 0.66 11.04 -1.17
CA VAL A 179 0.28 9.82 -0.43
C VAL A 179 -0.43 10.16 0.88
N THR A 180 -0.10 11.32 1.48
CA THR A 180 -0.81 11.80 2.67
C THR A 180 -2.29 12.10 2.41
N GLU A 181 -2.67 12.52 1.20
CA GLU A 181 -4.09 12.73 0.84
C GLU A 181 -4.85 11.40 0.70
N ILE A 182 -4.14 10.33 0.31
CA ILE A 182 -4.68 8.97 0.17
C ILE A 182 -4.97 8.34 1.54
N THR A 183 -4.06 8.50 2.51
CA THR A 183 -4.20 7.87 3.85
C THR A 183 -5.06 8.69 4.81
N LYS A 184 -5.07 10.03 4.66
CA LYS A 184 -5.77 10.97 5.55
C LYS A 184 -7.24 10.62 5.85
N PRO A 185 -8.08 10.15 4.91
CA PRO A 185 -9.46 9.76 5.22
C PRO A 185 -9.59 8.70 6.33
N PHE A 186 -8.57 7.85 6.51
CA PHE A 186 -8.61 6.69 7.42
C PHE A 186 -7.96 6.96 8.79
N ARG A 187 -7.48 8.18 9.05
CA ARG A 187 -6.96 8.55 10.36
C ARG A 187 -8.01 8.37 11.45
N GLY A 188 -7.58 8.11 12.68
CA GLY A 188 -8.50 7.85 13.80
C GLY A 188 -9.48 9.00 14.09
N ASP A 189 -9.08 10.26 13.81
CA ASP A 189 -9.93 11.45 13.94
C ASP A 189 -10.95 11.62 12.81
N ARG A 190 -10.85 10.83 11.73
CA ARG A 190 -11.67 10.93 10.51
C ARG A 190 -12.44 9.65 10.19
N CYS A 191 -11.95 8.51 10.63
CA CYS A 191 -12.59 7.20 10.50
C CYS A 191 -12.62 6.49 11.87
N PRO A 192 -13.52 6.89 12.79
CA PRO A 192 -13.58 6.32 14.13
C PRO A 192 -13.80 4.80 14.16
N GLY A 193 -14.51 4.25 13.16
CA GLY A 193 -14.78 2.81 13.06
C GLY A 193 -13.52 1.94 12.80
N LEU A 194 -12.41 2.54 12.37
CA LEU A 194 -11.12 1.85 12.16
C LEU A 194 -10.06 2.22 13.21
N VAL A 195 -10.42 2.92 14.28
CA VAL A 195 -9.50 3.15 15.41
C VAL A 195 -9.15 1.82 16.07
N GLY A 196 -7.86 1.54 16.30
CA GLY A 196 -7.39 0.27 16.86
C GLY A 196 -7.41 -0.91 15.88
N LYS A 197 -7.81 -0.68 14.62
CA LYS A 197 -7.86 -1.70 13.56
C LYS A 197 -6.78 -1.45 12.51
N PRO A 198 -6.11 -2.48 11.95
CA PRO A 198 -5.05 -2.29 10.96
C PRO A 198 -5.56 -1.63 9.67
N LYS A 199 -4.75 -0.70 9.13
CA LYS A 199 -4.99 0.03 7.88
C LYS A 199 -3.80 -0.18 6.94
N LEU A 200 -3.93 -1.12 6.02
CA LEU A 200 -2.85 -1.62 5.17
C LEU A 200 -2.86 -0.94 3.80
N PHE A 201 -1.75 -0.33 3.41
CA PHE A 201 -1.58 0.31 2.11
C PHE A 201 -0.40 -0.32 1.36
N PHE A 202 -0.66 -0.92 0.21
CA PHE A 202 0.34 -1.54 -0.67
C PHE A 202 0.54 -0.67 -1.90
N LEU A 203 1.70 -0.04 -2.02
CA LEU A 203 1.93 1.04 -2.98
C LEU A 203 2.96 0.60 -4.03
N GLN A 204 2.47 0.16 -5.19
CA GLN A 204 3.28 -0.10 -6.37
C GLN A 204 3.35 1.17 -7.21
N ALA A 205 4.37 1.98 -6.90
CA ALA A 205 4.73 3.17 -7.66
C ALA A 205 6.23 3.44 -7.51
N CYS A 206 6.84 4.13 -8.48
CA CYS A 206 8.18 4.67 -8.28
C CYS A 206 8.18 5.70 -7.16
N ARG A 207 9.34 5.91 -6.52
CA ARG A 207 9.53 6.95 -5.50
C ARG A 207 10.66 7.91 -5.84
N GLY A 208 11.03 7.97 -7.11
CA GLY A 208 12.11 8.79 -7.64
C GLY A 208 12.61 8.29 -8.99
N ASN A 209 13.79 8.76 -9.39
CA ASN A 209 14.38 8.53 -10.70
C ASN A 209 15.81 7.97 -10.64
N GLU A 210 16.23 7.43 -9.49
CA GLU A 210 17.52 6.78 -9.31
C GLU A 210 17.43 5.27 -9.53
N PHE A 211 18.50 4.68 -10.07
CA PHE A 211 18.63 3.23 -10.23
C PHE A 211 19.42 2.65 -9.05
N ASP A 212 18.94 1.54 -8.50
CA ASP A 212 19.76 0.74 -7.58
C ASP A 212 20.76 -0.08 -8.41
N HIS A 213 22.03 0.25 -8.29
CA HIS A 213 23.13 -0.38 -9.01
C HIS A 213 23.53 -1.73 -8.42
N GLY A 214 23.05 -2.08 -7.22
CA GLY A 214 23.55 -3.19 -6.42
C GLY A 214 24.97 -2.92 -5.90
N VAL A 215 25.33 -3.58 -4.80
CA VAL A 215 26.69 -3.63 -4.26
C VAL A 215 27.09 -5.08 -4.04
N ASP A 216 28.36 -5.42 -4.26
CA ASP A 216 28.89 -6.73 -3.91
C ASP A 216 28.98 -6.83 -2.37
N MET A 217 28.52 -7.95 -1.79
CA MET A 217 28.41 -8.15 -0.35
C MET A 217 29.80 -8.26 0.32
N PRO A 218 30.15 -7.40 1.30
CA PRO A 218 31.18 -7.71 2.27
C PRO A 218 30.63 -8.53 3.45
N ASP A 219 31.49 -9.32 4.10
CA ASP A 219 31.18 -10.11 5.30
C ASP A 219 30.80 -9.23 6.51
N ALA A 220 29.92 -9.76 7.36
CA ALA A 220 29.11 -9.04 8.35
C ALA A 220 29.76 -8.75 9.73
N LEU A 221 29.07 -7.89 10.53
CA LEU A 221 28.82 -7.88 12.01
C LEU A 221 28.93 -6.44 12.63
N PRO A 222 28.40 -6.14 13.85
CA PRO A 222 27.07 -6.41 14.41
C PRO A 222 26.38 -5.17 15.08
N GLU A 223 25.23 -5.47 15.70
CA GLU A 223 24.14 -4.77 16.44
C GLU A 223 24.38 -3.52 17.33
N VAL A 224 23.28 -2.80 17.60
CA VAL A 224 23.13 -1.83 18.71
C VAL A 224 21.74 -1.99 19.38
N GLN A 225 21.73 -2.00 20.71
CA GLN A 225 20.56 -2.02 21.62
C GLN A 225 20.20 -0.59 22.09
N ASP A 226 18.93 -0.34 22.49
CA ASP A 226 18.58 0.08 23.86
C ASP A 226 17.06 0.33 24.09
N GLU A 227 16.73 0.51 25.38
CA GLU A 227 15.51 0.18 26.17
C GLU A 227 14.35 1.23 26.25
N LEU A 228 13.42 0.99 27.19
CA LEU A 228 11.97 1.28 27.30
C LEU A 228 11.52 2.55 28.10
N ASP A 229 10.18 2.67 28.25
CA ASP A 229 9.33 3.39 29.26
C ASP A 229 8.68 4.75 28.86
N ALA A 230 7.48 5.18 29.28
CA ALA A 230 6.40 4.69 30.17
C ALA A 230 5.03 5.31 29.76
N GLY A 231 3.93 4.74 30.28
CA GLY A 231 2.55 4.99 29.86
C GLY A 231 1.90 6.33 30.22
N ASN A 232 0.83 6.61 29.47
CA ASN A 232 -0.24 7.56 29.76
C ASN A 232 -1.53 7.00 29.14
N LYS A 233 -2.69 7.25 29.77
CA LYS A 233 -4.03 6.80 29.33
C LYS A 233 -4.15 6.87 27.79
N ALA A 234 -4.22 5.70 27.14
CA ALA A 234 -3.91 5.57 25.72
C ALA A 234 -5.04 6.09 24.83
N THR A 235 -5.00 7.37 24.49
CA THR A 235 -5.59 7.82 23.22
C THR A 235 -4.61 7.41 22.12
N LEU A 236 -5.00 6.47 21.26
CA LEU A 236 -4.20 6.12 20.09
C LEU A 236 -3.93 7.39 19.25
N PRO A 237 -2.69 7.67 18.85
CA PRO A 237 -2.42 8.72 17.87
C PRO A 237 -3.28 8.52 16.63
N ALA A 238 -3.75 9.60 16.00
CA ALA A 238 -4.60 9.50 14.81
C ALA A 238 -3.94 8.76 13.63
N GLU A 239 -2.60 8.67 13.62
CA GLU A 239 -1.78 7.97 12.61
C GLU A 239 -1.39 6.54 13.03
N ALA A 240 -1.89 6.03 14.16
CA ALA A 240 -1.61 4.68 14.63
C ALA A 240 -2.34 3.61 13.79
N ASP A 241 -1.80 2.39 13.85
CA ASP A 241 -2.32 1.19 13.18
C ASP A 241 -2.33 1.28 11.65
N PHE A 242 -1.47 2.12 11.07
CA PHE A 242 -1.21 2.13 9.64
C PHE A 242 0.01 1.28 9.29
N LEU A 243 -0.04 0.63 8.13
CA LEU A 243 1.11 0.00 7.50
C LEU A 243 1.16 0.44 6.03
N LEU A 244 2.27 1.05 5.62
CA LEU A 244 2.50 1.44 4.23
C LEU A 244 3.66 0.60 3.69
N ALA A 245 3.35 -0.33 2.79
CA ALA A 245 4.31 -1.17 2.10
C ALA A 245 4.53 -0.65 0.67
N TYR A 246 5.65 0.03 0.46
CA TYR A 246 6.06 0.56 -0.84
C TYR A 246 6.88 -0.47 -1.60
N SER A 247 6.70 -0.53 -2.92
CA SER A 247 7.44 -1.46 -3.77
C SER A 247 8.92 -1.14 -3.92
N THR A 248 9.33 0.09 -3.61
CA THR A 248 10.72 0.55 -3.65
C THR A 248 11.00 1.57 -2.56
N VAL A 249 12.27 1.74 -2.20
CA VAL A 249 12.76 2.79 -1.28
C VAL A 249 12.64 4.20 -1.89
N PRO A 250 12.53 5.27 -1.06
CA PRO A 250 12.52 6.65 -1.54
C PRO A 250 13.71 6.94 -2.47
N GLY A 251 13.48 7.66 -3.57
CA GLY A 251 14.51 8.01 -4.57
C GLY A 251 14.62 7.04 -5.74
N TYR A 252 14.13 5.80 -5.62
CA TYR A 252 14.44 4.74 -6.59
C TYR A 252 13.28 4.36 -7.51
N TYR A 253 13.64 3.75 -8.65
CA TYR A 253 12.70 3.13 -9.57
C TYR A 253 12.03 1.88 -8.98
N SER A 254 10.81 1.60 -9.47
CA SER A 254 10.12 0.32 -9.32
C SER A 254 9.97 -0.35 -10.69
N TRP A 255 10.31 -1.63 -10.76
CA TRP A 255 10.39 -2.40 -11.99
C TRP A 255 9.12 -3.22 -12.27
N ARG A 256 8.77 -3.29 -13.55
CA ARG A 256 7.63 -4.02 -14.06
C ARG A 256 7.93 -4.70 -15.38
N ASN A 257 7.59 -5.98 -15.45
CA ASN A 257 7.65 -6.74 -16.68
C ASN A 257 6.31 -6.66 -17.42
N PRO A 258 6.27 -6.22 -18.69
CA PRO A 258 5.03 -6.09 -19.46
C PRO A 258 4.21 -7.39 -19.58
N GLY A 259 4.86 -8.56 -19.55
CA GLY A 259 4.21 -9.86 -19.68
C GLY A 259 3.98 -10.61 -18.37
N ARG A 260 4.62 -10.21 -17.27
CA ARG A 260 4.57 -10.94 -15.98
C ARG A 260 4.07 -10.12 -14.80
N GLY A 261 3.93 -8.80 -14.96
CA GLY A 261 3.61 -7.88 -13.86
C GLY A 261 4.85 -7.33 -13.16
N SER A 262 4.66 -6.61 -12.06
CA SER A 262 5.73 -6.03 -11.25
C SER A 262 6.39 -7.05 -10.34
N TRP A 263 7.69 -6.87 -10.07
CA TRP A 263 8.43 -7.82 -9.22
C TRP A 263 7.88 -7.83 -7.80
N TYR A 264 7.57 -6.65 -7.28
CA TYR A 264 6.99 -6.50 -5.95
C TYR A 264 5.63 -7.19 -5.82
N ILE A 265 4.69 -6.96 -6.74
CA ILE A 265 3.36 -7.59 -6.66
C ILE A 265 3.44 -9.10 -6.91
N GLN A 266 4.32 -9.55 -7.81
CA GLN A 266 4.59 -10.99 -7.98
C GLN A 266 5.07 -11.63 -6.66
N ALA A 267 6.08 -11.02 -6.01
CA ALA A 267 6.61 -11.51 -4.74
C ALA A 267 5.58 -11.45 -3.60
N LEU A 268 4.84 -10.34 -3.48
CA LEU A 268 3.80 -10.14 -2.49
C LEU A 268 2.71 -11.21 -2.60
N CYS A 269 2.13 -11.38 -3.78
CA CYS A 269 1.11 -12.38 -4.02
C CYS A 269 1.63 -13.80 -3.79
N ALA A 270 2.87 -14.11 -4.19
CA ALA A 270 3.46 -15.44 -3.99
C ALA A 270 3.67 -15.77 -2.51
N VAL A 271 4.13 -14.82 -1.70
CA VAL A 271 4.33 -15.00 -0.25
C VAL A 271 2.98 -15.13 0.46
N LEU A 272 2.03 -14.24 0.17
CA LEU A 272 0.69 -14.30 0.74
C LEU A 272 -0.05 -15.59 0.39
N GLU A 273 0.09 -16.08 -0.86
CA GLU A 273 -0.53 -17.32 -1.30
C GLU A 273 -0.02 -18.54 -0.53
N ARG A 274 1.28 -18.56 -0.22
CA ARG A 274 1.94 -19.70 0.43
C ARG A 274 1.81 -19.68 1.94
N GLU A 275 1.86 -18.50 2.56
CA GLU A 275 2.11 -18.35 3.99
C GLU A 275 1.25 -17.27 4.66
N GLY A 276 0.39 -16.59 3.89
CA GLY A 276 -0.38 -15.42 4.34
C GLY A 276 -1.34 -15.69 5.50
N THR A 277 -1.72 -16.94 5.72
CA THR A 277 -2.61 -17.36 6.81
C THR A 277 -1.87 -17.81 8.07
N GLU A 278 -0.55 -18.00 7.98
CA GLU A 278 0.27 -18.64 9.01
C GLU A 278 1.26 -17.67 9.67
N LEU A 279 1.74 -16.68 8.92
CA LEU A 279 2.76 -15.75 9.39
C LEU A 279 2.20 -14.38 9.69
N GLU A 280 2.91 -13.68 10.56
CA GLU A 280 2.65 -12.27 10.89
C GLU A 280 3.02 -11.36 9.70
N ILE A 281 2.32 -10.24 9.51
CA ILE A 281 2.43 -9.38 8.32
C ILE A 281 3.84 -8.83 8.08
N MET A 282 4.58 -8.44 9.11
CA MET A 282 5.96 -7.97 8.97
C MET A 282 6.91 -9.11 8.58
N GLN A 283 6.67 -10.34 9.06
CA GLN A 283 7.41 -11.52 8.59
C GLN A 283 7.14 -11.79 7.11
N LEU A 284 5.87 -11.71 6.68
CA LEU A 284 5.49 -11.85 5.27
C LEU A 284 6.20 -10.80 4.41
N LEU A 285 6.11 -9.52 4.78
CA LEU A 285 6.73 -8.44 4.03
C LEU A 285 8.27 -8.51 4.01
N THR A 286 8.89 -9.05 5.06
CA THR A 286 10.33 -9.35 5.07
C THR A 286 10.70 -10.43 4.05
N ARG A 287 9.85 -11.46 3.88
CA ARG A 287 10.04 -12.47 2.83
C ARG A 287 9.85 -11.87 1.44
N VAL A 288 8.89 -10.95 1.28
CA VAL A 288 8.73 -10.18 0.03
C VAL A 288 9.99 -9.39 -0.28
N ASN A 289 10.58 -8.69 0.70
CA ASN A 289 11.85 -7.98 0.53
C ASN A 289 12.95 -8.91 0.02
N LYS A 290 13.08 -10.09 0.63
CA LYS A 290 14.05 -11.10 0.19
C LYS A 290 13.80 -11.54 -1.24
N LEU A 291 12.58 -11.92 -1.61
CA LEU A 291 12.32 -12.36 -2.99
C LEU A 291 12.64 -11.27 -4.01
N VAL A 292 12.20 -10.02 -3.76
CA VAL A 292 12.47 -8.90 -4.68
C VAL A 292 13.98 -8.63 -4.79
N ALA A 293 14.71 -8.64 -3.68
CA ALA A 293 16.14 -8.34 -3.66
C ALA A 293 17.00 -9.43 -4.31
N TYR A 294 16.64 -10.71 -4.15
CA TYR A 294 17.50 -11.82 -4.57
C TYR A 294 17.09 -12.44 -5.91
N ASP A 295 15.79 -12.58 -6.18
CA ASP A 295 15.30 -13.34 -7.33
C ASP A 295 15.14 -12.49 -8.61
N PHE A 296 15.18 -11.16 -8.46
CA PHE A 296 14.97 -10.24 -9.57
C PHE A 296 16.18 -9.37 -9.86
N HIS A 297 16.40 -9.12 -11.15
CA HIS A 297 17.29 -8.08 -11.66
C HIS A 297 16.77 -7.66 -13.03
N SER A 298 17.00 -6.41 -13.41
CA SER A 298 16.45 -5.92 -14.67
C SER A 298 17.15 -6.56 -15.85
N ASN A 299 16.39 -6.88 -16.87
CA ASN A 299 16.91 -7.30 -18.16
C ASN A 299 16.48 -6.31 -19.25
N SER A 300 17.46 -5.56 -19.77
CA SER A 300 17.24 -4.51 -20.77
C SER A 300 18.38 -4.47 -21.78
N ASP A 301 18.03 -4.22 -23.05
CA ASP A 301 19.00 -3.95 -24.12
C ASP A 301 19.75 -2.63 -23.88
N ASN A 302 19.19 -1.73 -23.07
CA ASN A 302 19.86 -0.50 -22.65
C ASN A 302 20.83 -0.82 -21.50
N PRO A 303 22.17 -0.67 -21.69
CA PRO A 303 23.15 -0.98 -20.66
C PRO A 303 22.95 -0.21 -19.35
N TYR A 304 22.41 1.01 -19.42
CA TYR A 304 22.13 1.84 -18.25
C TYR A 304 20.98 1.30 -17.39
N MET A 305 20.07 0.54 -18.00
CA MET A 305 18.89 -0.03 -17.35
C MET A 305 19.03 -1.52 -17.10
N ASN A 306 20.14 -2.15 -17.51
CA ASN A 306 20.37 -3.58 -17.35
C ASN A 306 20.99 -3.90 -15.98
N ARG A 307 20.68 -5.08 -15.43
CA ARG A 307 21.20 -5.63 -14.17
C ARG A 307 21.00 -4.74 -12.94
N LYS A 308 19.93 -3.96 -12.91
CA LYS A 308 19.53 -3.15 -11.75
C LYS A 308 18.77 -3.99 -10.75
N LYS A 309 18.81 -3.56 -9.51
CA LYS A 309 18.17 -4.22 -8.37
C LYS A 309 16.98 -3.39 -7.88
N GLN A 310 16.26 -3.93 -6.91
CA GLN A 310 15.15 -3.28 -6.23
C GLN A 310 15.03 -3.84 -4.83
N ILE A 311 14.69 -2.98 -3.87
CA ILE A 311 14.33 -3.38 -2.51
C ILE A 311 13.05 -2.62 -2.09
N PRO A 312 11.99 -3.31 -1.68
CA PRO A 312 10.78 -2.66 -1.15
C PRO A 312 11.03 -1.99 0.22
N CYS A 313 10.15 -1.09 0.61
CA CYS A 313 10.25 -0.33 1.84
C CYS A 313 8.96 -0.45 2.66
N ILE A 314 9.09 -0.81 3.93
CA ILE A 314 7.96 -1.03 4.84
C ILE A 314 8.00 0.05 5.91
N MET A 315 6.91 0.82 6.04
CA MET A 315 6.71 1.80 7.08
C MET A 315 5.54 1.36 7.95
N SER A 316 5.84 0.92 9.18
CA SER A 316 4.84 0.38 10.10
C SER A 316 4.62 1.32 11.27
N MET A 317 3.35 1.65 11.49
CA MET A 317 2.81 2.27 12.69
C MET A 317 1.81 1.32 13.38
N LEU A 318 1.87 0.02 13.04
CA LEU A 318 1.12 -1.02 13.74
C LEU A 318 1.56 -1.07 15.21
N THR A 319 0.60 -1.32 16.09
CA THR A 319 0.80 -1.39 17.54
C THR A 319 0.73 -2.81 18.09
N LYS A 320 0.34 -3.78 17.25
CA LYS A 320 0.16 -5.20 17.57
C LYS A 320 0.56 -6.06 16.37
N ASP A 321 0.85 -7.33 16.62
CA ASP A 321 1.08 -8.34 15.59
C ASP A 321 -0.22 -8.58 14.81
N LEU A 322 -0.09 -8.67 13.48
CA LEU A 322 -1.21 -8.88 12.58
C LEU A 322 -1.08 -10.21 11.85
N PHE A 323 -2.07 -11.09 12.07
CA PHE A 323 -2.23 -12.35 11.36
C PHE A 323 -3.50 -12.32 10.50
N LEU A 324 -3.40 -12.74 9.23
CA LEU A 324 -4.54 -12.83 8.31
C LEU A 324 -5.10 -14.27 8.25
N SER A 325 -5.19 -14.93 9.39
CA SER A 325 -5.63 -16.32 9.52
C SER A 325 -7.08 -16.54 9.04
N PRO A 326 -7.45 -17.73 8.55
CA PRO A 326 -8.77 -17.97 7.98
C PRO A 326 -9.89 -17.66 8.98
N LYS A 327 -10.98 -17.04 8.52
CA LYS A 327 -12.14 -16.79 9.38
C LYS A 327 -12.85 -18.11 9.67
N SER A 328 -13.17 -18.36 10.93
CA SER A 328 -14.00 -19.50 11.32
C SER A 328 -15.39 -19.33 10.68
N GLN A 329 -15.84 -20.35 9.95
CA GLN A 329 -17.19 -20.42 9.38
C GLN A 329 -18.24 -20.59 10.48
#